data_AF-A0A929I0J7-F1
#
_entry.id   AF-A0A929I0J7-F1
#
_cell.length_a   1.000
_cell.length_b   1.000
_cell.length_c   1.000
_cell.angle_alpha   90.00
_cell.angle_beta   90.00
_cell.angle_gamma   90.00
#
_symmetry.space_group_name_H-M   'P 1'
#
loop_
_entity.id
_entity.type
_entity.pdbx_description
1 polymer ?
#
loop_
_entity_poly.entity_id
_entity_poly.type
_entity_poly.pdbx_seq_one_letter_code
_entity_poly.pdbx_strand_id
1 'polypeptide(L)'
;MMVTGWKKARFIIGILASSLLVACGGGGSGGSSGGTGELSMSLTDATLYQYQAVYVTIDEIKVHRDHGGGWKTVASPRQTFNLLELVNGVREDLGLATLDAGHYTQMRLIIGDTPDVSLNIFSQTHPFANYVIVEDDMNSIHELKVPSGPQTGVKLVNGFDINTNQTTELILDFDASKSVVEAGSSEQWHLKPTIKALDTLTAAIVDGTVTEEVNGAANLEGVMVSAQIYNADAQLEEDKVTIQATT
;
A
#
# COMPACT_ATOMS: atom_id res chain seq x y z
N MET A 1 45.16 65.60 58.96
CA MET A 1 44.59 66.97 58.95
C MET A 1 45.09 67.66 57.69
N MET A 2 44.16 68.18 56.89
CA MET A 2 44.37 69.01 55.68
C MET A 2 44.97 68.30 54.44
N VAL A 3 44.56 68.59 53.19
CA VAL A 3 43.47 69.39 52.63
C VAL A 3 43.30 68.94 51.17
N THR A 4 42.04 68.98 50.76
CA THR A 4 41.43 68.99 49.43
C THR A 4 42.21 69.60 48.27
N GLY A 5 41.87 69.17 47.04
CA GLY A 5 42.11 69.97 45.84
C GLY A 5 41.90 69.26 44.50
N TRP A 6 40.65 69.20 44.02
CA TRP A 6 40.30 68.78 42.66
C TRP A 6 40.80 69.76 41.59
N LYS A 7 41.24 69.23 40.43
CA LYS A 7 41.09 69.90 39.13
C LYS A 7 40.58 68.89 38.10
N LYS A 8 39.44 69.22 37.50
CA LYS A 8 38.82 68.48 36.39
C LYS A 8 39.48 68.93 35.09
N ALA A 9 39.84 67.99 34.21
CA ALA A 9 40.10 68.28 32.80
C ALA A 9 39.64 67.10 31.95
N ARG A 10 38.90 67.45 30.90
CA ARG A 10 38.02 66.60 30.10
C ARG A 10 38.86 65.76 29.14
N PHE A 11 38.60 64.46 29.07
CA PHE A 11 39.10 63.62 27.99
C PHE A 11 37.90 63.04 27.23
N ILE A 12 37.76 63.51 26.00
CA ILE A 12 36.77 63.06 25.02
C ILE A 12 37.39 61.84 24.34
N ILE A 13 36.79 60.66 24.47
CA ILE A 13 37.10 59.49 23.64
C ILE A 13 35.78 58.98 23.06
N GLY A 14 35.75 58.97 21.73
CA GLY A 14 34.57 58.76 20.91
C GLY A 14 33.99 57.35 20.98
N ILE A 15 32.67 57.31 20.95
CA ILE A 15 31.83 56.12 20.79
C ILE A 15 31.98 55.66 19.33
N LEU A 16 32.64 54.53 19.12
CA LEU A 16 32.71 53.85 17.83
C LEU A 16 31.44 52.98 17.68
N ALA A 17 30.40 53.58 17.12
CA ALA A 17 29.18 52.88 16.72
C ALA A 17 29.45 52.05 15.45
N SER A 18 29.57 50.73 15.61
CA SER A 18 29.53 49.79 14.48
C SER A 18 28.10 49.31 14.27
N SER A 19 27.38 50.02 13.42
CA SER A 19 26.11 49.63 12.84
C SER A 19 26.33 48.52 11.80
N LEU A 20 26.04 47.28 12.18
CA LEU A 20 25.85 46.19 11.22
C LEU A 20 24.51 46.41 10.52
N LEU A 21 24.58 46.93 9.29
CA LEU A 21 23.50 46.91 8.32
C LEU A 21 23.25 45.45 7.92
N VAL A 22 22.25 44.81 8.52
CA VAL A 22 21.65 43.60 7.93
C VAL A 22 20.85 44.06 6.72
N ALA A 23 21.46 43.90 5.55
CA ALA A 23 20.84 44.13 4.26
C ALA A 23 19.74 43.08 4.03
N CYS A 24 18.59 43.59 3.62
CA CYS A 24 17.45 42.83 3.12
C CYS A 24 17.86 42.04 1.87
N GLY A 25 17.76 40.71 1.95
CA GLY A 25 17.72 39.83 0.79
C GLY A 25 16.32 39.21 0.71
N GLY A 26 15.38 39.97 0.13
CA GLY A 26 14.07 39.45 -0.24
C GLY A 26 14.22 38.45 -1.40
N GLY A 27 13.96 37.19 -1.12
CA GLY A 27 13.70 36.15 -2.10
C GLY A 27 12.41 35.45 -1.70
N GLY A 28 11.26 36.00 -2.11
CA GLY A 28 10.01 35.29 -2.05
C GLY A 28 10.03 34.17 -3.08
N SER A 29 10.12 32.92 -2.61
CA SER A 29 9.74 31.75 -3.38
C SER A 29 8.39 31.27 -2.84
N GLY A 30 7.33 31.50 -3.61
CA GLY A 30 6.04 30.87 -3.37
C GLY A 30 6.11 29.35 -3.62
N GLY A 31 5.31 28.61 -2.85
CA GLY A 31 5.04 27.18 -2.99
C GLY A 31 5.86 26.33 -2.00
N SER A 32 5.30 25.68 -0.99
CA SER A 32 3.93 25.33 -0.65
C SER A 32 3.77 25.41 0.87
N SER A 33 2.62 25.85 1.37
CA SER A 33 2.18 25.46 2.72
C SER A 33 1.92 23.95 2.70
N GLY A 34 2.99 23.16 2.70
CA GLY A 34 2.94 21.71 2.62
C GLY A 34 2.60 21.18 3.99
N GLY A 35 1.34 20.88 4.23
CA GLY A 35 0.97 20.02 5.34
C GLY A 35 1.41 18.58 5.05
N THR A 36 1.36 17.74 6.07
CA THR A 36 1.56 16.29 5.93
C THR A 36 0.27 15.57 6.24
N GLY A 37 0.11 14.39 5.66
CA GLY A 37 -0.94 13.43 6.00
C GLY A 37 -0.34 12.05 6.20
N GLU A 38 -1.19 11.10 6.57
CA GLU A 38 -0.82 9.70 6.74
C GLU A 38 -1.38 8.86 5.59
N LEU A 39 -0.60 7.88 5.15
CA LEU A 39 -1.01 6.83 4.24
C LEU A 39 -1.00 5.51 5.02
N SER A 40 -2.18 4.92 5.21
CA SER A 40 -2.35 3.56 5.74
C SER A 40 -2.59 2.60 4.57
N MET A 41 -1.92 1.45 4.57
CA MET A 41 -2.01 0.46 3.50
C MET A 41 -2.31 -0.91 4.09
N SER A 42 -3.27 -1.61 3.52
CA SER A 42 -3.59 -2.99 3.90
C SER A 42 -3.70 -3.91 2.70
N LEU A 43 -3.56 -5.21 2.92
CA LEU A 43 -3.68 -6.28 1.91
C LEU A 43 -4.93 -7.12 2.18
N THR A 44 -5.69 -7.43 1.14
CA THR A 44 -6.81 -8.38 1.15
C THR A 44 -6.79 -9.20 -0.14
N ASP A 45 -7.54 -10.30 -0.20
CA ASP A 45 -7.73 -11.08 -1.43
C ASP A 45 -9.20 -11.13 -1.87
N ALA A 46 -9.40 -10.98 -3.18
CA ALA A 46 -10.71 -10.88 -3.80
C ALA A 46 -11.46 -12.21 -3.88
N THR A 47 -10.79 -13.38 -3.91
CA THR A 47 -11.40 -14.72 -3.91
C THR A 47 -10.41 -15.80 -4.33
N LEU A 48 -10.36 -16.91 -3.58
CA LEU A 48 -9.68 -18.15 -3.97
C LEU A 48 -10.34 -19.37 -3.31
N TYR A 49 -10.71 -20.37 -4.12
CA TYR A 49 -11.23 -21.66 -3.64
C TYR A 49 -10.52 -22.89 -4.23
N GLN A 50 -9.50 -22.69 -5.09
CA GLN A 50 -8.87 -23.79 -5.84
C GLN A 50 -7.49 -24.21 -5.33
N TYR A 51 -6.96 -23.53 -4.32
CA TYR A 51 -5.65 -23.81 -3.72
C TYR A 51 -5.83 -24.01 -2.22
N GLN A 52 -4.89 -24.71 -1.58
CA GLN A 52 -4.83 -24.81 -0.13
C GLN A 52 -4.10 -23.61 0.49
N ALA A 53 -3.12 -23.06 -0.23
CA ALA A 53 -2.47 -21.81 0.11
C ALA A 53 -1.85 -21.14 -1.12
N VAL A 54 -1.72 -19.82 -1.07
CA VAL A 54 -1.02 -19.00 -2.06
C VAL A 54 -0.18 -18.01 -1.27
N TYR A 55 1.13 -18.23 -1.29
CA TYR A 55 2.09 -17.40 -0.60
C TYR A 55 2.71 -16.38 -1.55
N VAL A 56 2.74 -15.12 -1.12
CA VAL A 56 3.40 -14.03 -1.83
C VAL A 56 4.22 -13.21 -0.85
N THR A 57 5.50 -13.01 -1.13
CA THR A 57 6.35 -12.10 -0.35
C THR A 57 6.24 -10.68 -0.90
N ILE A 58 5.95 -9.72 -0.02
CA ILE A 58 6.00 -8.30 -0.33
C ILE A 58 7.28 -7.72 0.29
N ASP A 59 8.19 -7.21 -0.54
CA ASP A 59 9.45 -6.62 -0.08
C ASP A 59 9.28 -5.14 0.26
N GLU A 60 8.72 -4.36 -0.66
CA GLU A 60 8.61 -2.89 -0.53
C GLU A 60 7.36 -2.33 -1.21
N ILE A 61 6.89 -1.19 -0.71
CA ILE A 61 5.85 -0.37 -1.36
C ILE A 61 6.44 0.99 -1.66
N LYS A 62 6.28 1.44 -2.91
CA LYS A 62 6.79 2.73 -3.40
C LYS A 62 5.66 3.55 -3.96
N VAL A 63 5.70 4.86 -3.73
CA VAL A 63 4.74 5.82 -4.30
C VAL A 63 5.49 6.88 -5.10
N HIS A 64 4.83 7.41 -6.12
CA HIS A 64 5.38 8.47 -6.97
C HIS A 64 4.53 9.73 -6.88
N ARG A 65 5.13 10.79 -6.35
CA ARG A 65 4.47 12.11 -6.25
C ARG A 65 4.61 12.87 -7.56
N ASP A 66 3.56 13.59 -7.94
CA ASP A 66 3.60 14.45 -9.13
C ASP A 66 4.59 15.63 -8.96
N HIS A 67 4.89 16.33 -10.05
CA HIS A 67 5.62 17.60 -10.08
C HIS A 67 7.00 17.58 -9.39
N GLY A 68 7.78 16.53 -9.62
CA GLY A 68 9.20 16.48 -9.26
C GLY A 68 9.53 15.78 -7.92
N GLY A 69 8.56 15.19 -7.24
CA GLY A 69 8.78 14.47 -5.97
C GLY A 69 9.40 13.08 -6.09
N GLY A 70 9.40 12.47 -7.29
CA GLY A 70 10.05 11.19 -7.56
C GLY A 70 9.45 10.00 -6.80
N TRP A 71 10.14 8.87 -6.85
CA TRP A 71 9.75 7.64 -6.13
C TRP A 71 10.21 7.70 -4.67
N LYS A 72 9.30 7.36 -3.75
CA LYS A 72 9.58 7.21 -2.31
C LYS A 72 9.11 5.84 -1.84
N THR A 73 9.96 5.12 -1.10
CA THR A 73 9.54 3.91 -0.36
C THR A 73 8.72 4.34 0.85
N VAL A 74 7.53 3.77 0.99
CA VAL A 74 6.57 4.08 2.07
C VAL A 74 6.40 2.92 3.04
N ALA A 75 6.66 1.70 2.60
CA ALA A 75 6.69 0.53 3.47
C ALA A 75 7.73 -0.48 2.98
N SER A 76 8.21 -1.32 3.89
CA SER A 76 9.12 -2.43 3.59
C SER A 76 8.82 -3.62 4.50
N PRO A 77 7.64 -4.25 4.38
CA PRO A 77 7.23 -5.31 5.29
C PRO A 77 8.17 -6.52 5.24
N ARG A 78 8.71 -6.85 4.05
CA ARG A 78 9.58 -8.02 3.85
C ARG A 78 8.99 -9.31 4.42
N GLN A 79 7.69 -9.45 4.21
CA GLN A 79 6.86 -10.46 4.84
C GLN A 79 6.17 -11.30 3.78
N THR A 80 5.97 -12.58 4.09
CA THR A 80 5.25 -13.55 3.25
C THR A 80 3.83 -13.68 3.75
N PHE A 81 2.87 -13.41 2.86
CA PHE A 81 1.44 -13.42 3.17
C PHE A 81 0.79 -14.66 2.55
N ASN A 82 -0.05 -15.35 3.32
CA ASN A 82 -0.97 -16.34 2.78
C ASN A 82 -2.23 -15.62 2.30
N LEU A 83 -2.40 -15.45 1.00
CA LEU A 83 -3.53 -14.68 0.46
C LEU A 83 -4.88 -15.34 0.75
N LEU A 84 -4.92 -16.65 1.00
CA LEU A 84 -6.15 -17.36 1.36
C LEU A 84 -6.64 -17.06 2.77
N GLU A 85 -5.79 -16.51 3.64
CA GLU A 85 -6.20 -16.03 4.96
C GLU A 85 -6.80 -14.62 4.91
N LEU A 86 -6.70 -13.93 3.76
CA LEU A 86 -7.05 -12.52 3.60
C LEU A 86 -8.36 -12.30 2.82
N VAL A 87 -9.20 -13.34 2.74
CA VAL A 87 -10.51 -13.31 2.08
C VAL A 87 -11.61 -12.89 3.07
N ASN A 88 -12.85 -12.72 2.61
CA ASN A 88 -14.01 -12.41 3.46
C ASN A 88 -13.85 -11.15 4.32
N GLY A 89 -13.17 -10.13 3.78
CA GLY A 89 -12.96 -8.84 4.46
C GLY A 89 -11.84 -8.84 5.50
N VAL A 90 -11.10 -9.95 5.65
CA VAL A 90 -9.87 -9.98 6.45
C VAL A 90 -8.79 -9.15 5.75
N ARG A 91 -8.05 -8.35 6.53
CA ARG A 91 -6.99 -7.47 6.04
C ARG A 91 -5.74 -7.60 6.88
N GLU A 92 -4.59 -7.57 6.22
CA GLU A 92 -3.29 -7.45 6.89
C GLU A 92 -2.68 -6.08 6.67
N ASP A 93 -2.05 -5.53 7.70
CA ASP A 93 -1.38 -4.22 7.61
C ASP A 93 -0.08 -4.36 6.81
N LEU A 94 0.08 -3.48 5.82
CA LEU A 94 1.32 -3.35 5.05
C LEU A 94 2.19 -2.20 5.53
N GLY A 95 1.63 -1.30 6.35
CA GLY A 95 2.34 -0.24 7.05
C GLY A 95 1.70 1.14 6.91
N LEU A 96 2.23 2.04 7.73
CA LEU A 96 1.81 3.44 7.85
C LEU A 96 2.96 4.38 7.46
N ALA A 97 2.68 5.38 6.65
CA ALA A 97 3.68 6.35 6.20
C ALA A 97 3.19 7.81 6.29
N THR A 98 4.02 8.69 6.85
CA THR A 98 3.79 10.14 6.77
C THR A 98 4.32 10.69 5.45
N LEU A 99 3.44 11.37 4.72
CA LEU A 99 3.68 11.90 3.38
C LEU A 99 3.34 13.38 3.31
N ASP A 100 4.05 14.11 2.45
CA ASP A 100 3.67 15.48 2.13
C ASP A 100 2.30 15.46 1.43
N ALA A 101 1.44 16.39 1.81
CA ALA A 101 0.13 16.55 1.19
C ALA A 101 0.26 16.86 -0.30
N GLY A 102 -0.67 16.33 -1.08
CA GLY A 102 -0.72 16.48 -2.54
C GLY A 102 -0.99 15.16 -3.26
N HIS A 103 -0.92 15.24 -4.58
CA HIS A 103 -1.29 14.14 -5.47
C HIS A 103 -0.15 13.16 -5.72
N TYR A 104 -0.45 11.87 -5.57
CA TYR A 104 0.43 10.76 -5.88
C TYR A 104 -0.12 10.00 -7.09
N THR A 105 0.65 9.99 -8.15
CA THR A 105 0.22 9.50 -9.47
C THR A 105 0.27 7.99 -9.59
N GLN A 106 1.13 7.31 -8.82
CA GLN A 106 1.40 5.88 -8.96
C GLN A 106 1.82 5.26 -7.63
N MET A 107 1.49 3.98 -7.48
CA MET A 107 2.06 3.10 -6.46
C MET A 107 2.69 1.87 -7.12
N ARG A 108 3.74 1.32 -6.51
CA ARG A 108 4.37 0.06 -6.89
C ARG A 108 4.49 -0.85 -5.69
N LEU A 109 4.00 -2.07 -5.85
CA LEU A 109 4.25 -3.17 -4.93
C LEU A 109 5.43 -4.00 -5.45
N ILE A 110 6.52 -4.07 -4.68
CA ILE A 110 7.68 -4.88 -5.02
C ILE A 110 7.47 -6.28 -4.46
N ILE A 111 7.37 -7.27 -5.36
CA ILE A 111 7.27 -8.68 -4.98
C ILE A 111 8.67 -9.20 -4.70
N GLY A 112 8.85 -9.79 -3.51
CA GLY A 112 10.12 -10.32 -3.04
C GLY A 112 10.52 -11.62 -3.75
N ASP A 113 11.82 -11.88 -3.80
CA ASP A 113 12.42 -13.12 -4.29
C ASP A 113 12.95 -14.02 -3.16
N THR A 114 12.92 -13.53 -1.93
CA THR A 114 13.36 -14.23 -0.72
C THR A 114 12.20 -14.30 0.28
N PRO A 115 11.80 -15.49 0.77
CA PRO A 115 10.75 -15.59 1.76
C PRO A 115 11.19 -15.03 3.12
N ASP A 116 10.22 -14.77 3.98
CA ASP A 116 10.49 -14.45 5.37
C ASP A 116 10.78 -15.72 6.21
N VAL A 117 10.92 -15.54 7.53
CA VAL A 117 11.23 -16.60 8.48
C VAL A 117 10.00 -17.26 9.11
N SER A 118 8.79 -16.88 8.67
CA SER A 118 7.55 -17.46 9.19
C SER A 118 7.37 -18.90 8.67
N LEU A 119 6.32 -19.55 9.15
CA LEU A 119 6.01 -20.93 8.81
C LEU A 119 4.75 -20.97 7.95
N ASN A 120 4.74 -21.89 7.00
CA ASN A 120 3.57 -22.17 6.18
C ASN A 120 2.53 -23.01 6.94
N ILE A 121 1.40 -23.30 6.29
CA ILE A 121 0.29 -24.10 6.85
C ILE A 121 0.71 -25.51 7.32
N PHE A 122 1.88 -26.01 6.92
CA PHE A 122 2.45 -27.28 7.38
C PHE A 122 3.48 -27.13 8.50
N SER A 123 3.59 -25.95 9.12
CA SER A 123 4.59 -25.63 10.13
C SER A 123 6.03 -25.79 9.63
N GLN A 124 6.26 -25.55 8.35
CA GLN A 124 7.57 -25.60 7.70
C GLN A 124 7.99 -24.21 7.23
N THR A 125 9.30 -23.96 7.18
CA THR A 125 9.84 -22.74 6.56
C THR A 125 9.41 -22.66 5.10
N HIS A 126 9.11 -21.46 4.61
CA HIS A 126 8.75 -21.25 3.22
C HIS A 126 9.87 -21.74 2.27
N PRO A 127 9.58 -22.66 1.33
CA PRO A 127 10.57 -23.16 0.37
C PRO A 127 10.93 -22.12 -0.69
N PHE A 128 10.02 -21.18 -0.97
CA PHE A 128 10.17 -20.09 -1.95
C PHE A 128 9.48 -18.83 -1.44
N ALA A 129 9.83 -17.66 -2.00
CA ALA A 129 9.15 -16.39 -1.69
C ALA A 129 7.70 -16.36 -2.19
N ASN A 130 7.47 -16.92 -3.37
CA ASN A 130 6.15 -16.96 -3.98
C ASN A 130 5.88 -18.40 -4.43
N TYR A 131 4.81 -19.01 -3.94
CA TYR A 131 4.44 -20.39 -4.26
C TYR A 131 2.98 -20.67 -3.96
N VAL A 132 2.45 -21.74 -4.55
CA VAL A 132 1.13 -22.27 -4.23
C VAL A 132 1.23 -23.68 -3.67
N ILE A 133 0.27 -24.03 -2.83
CA ILE A 133 0.02 -25.39 -2.39
C ILE A 133 -1.31 -25.81 -3.02
N VAL A 134 -1.25 -26.79 -3.92
CA VAL A 134 -2.44 -27.33 -4.59
C VAL A 134 -3.03 -28.43 -3.73
N GLU A 135 -4.35 -28.43 -3.58
CA GLU A 135 -5.07 -29.49 -2.87
C GLU A 135 -5.18 -30.73 -3.78
N ASP A 136 -4.11 -31.52 -3.82
CA ASP A 136 -4.05 -32.83 -4.48
C ASP A 136 -3.71 -33.95 -3.47
N ASP A 137 -3.50 -35.18 -3.95
CA ASP A 137 -3.22 -36.34 -3.09
C ASP A 137 -1.90 -36.24 -2.31
N MET A 138 -1.01 -35.32 -2.69
CA MET A 138 0.31 -35.12 -2.08
C MET A 138 0.53 -33.70 -1.52
N ASN A 139 -0.46 -32.80 -1.61
CA ASN A 139 -0.34 -31.37 -1.35
C ASN A 139 0.88 -30.75 -2.06
N SER A 140 0.93 -30.89 -3.39
CA SER A 140 2.06 -30.44 -4.19
C SER A 140 2.35 -28.94 -4.03
N ILE A 141 3.65 -28.62 -3.91
CA ILE A 141 4.17 -27.25 -3.78
C ILE A 141 4.73 -26.82 -5.12
N HIS A 142 4.23 -25.72 -5.67
CA HIS A 142 4.69 -25.14 -6.92
C HIS A 142 5.23 -23.73 -6.72
N GLU A 143 6.51 -23.52 -7.07
CA GLU A 143 7.13 -22.20 -7.06
C GLU A 143 6.48 -21.30 -8.12
N LEU A 144 6.10 -20.09 -7.74
CA LEU A 144 5.61 -19.08 -8.67
C LEU A 144 6.74 -18.16 -9.14
N LYS A 145 7.13 -18.31 -10.41
CA LYS A 145 8.11 -17.41 -11.03
C LYS A 145 7.48 -16.07 -11.36
N VAL A 146 8.14 -14.98 -10.94
CA VAL A 146 7.70 -13.61 -11.18
C VAL A 146 8.54 -13.01 -12.32
N PRO A 147 8.03 -12.91 -13.57
CA PRO A 147 8.86 -12.58 -14.74
C PRO A 147 9.52 -11.18 -14.69
N SER A 148 8.93 -10.24 -13.93
CA SER A 148 9.42 -8.85 -13.83
C SER A 148 9.24 -8.19 -12.45
N GLY A 149 8.56 -8.85 -11.51
CA GLY A 149 8.09 -8.25 -10.26
C GLY A 149 9.18 -7.68 -9.35
N PRO A 150 10.32 -8.36 -9.15
CA PRO A 150 11.40 -7.85 -8.29
C PRO A 150 12.08 -6.59 -8.82
N GLN A 151 12.09 -6.35 -10.14
CA GLN A 151 12.84 -5.24 -10.76
C GLN A 151 11.99 -4.01 -11.03
N THR A 152 10.74 -4.17 -11.50
CA THR A 152 9.89 -3.02 -11.87
C THR A 152 8.81 -2.72 -10.84
N GLY A 153 8.49 -3.69 -9.97
CA GLY A 153 7.28 -3.66 -9.14
C GLY A 153 6.00 -3.86 -9.96
N VAL A 154 4.95 -4.27 -9.28
CA VAL A 154 3.57 -4.29 -9.81
C VAL A 154 3.05 -2.87 -9.75
N LYS A 155 2.79 -2.27 -10.91
CA LYS A 155 2.28 -0.91 -11.01
C LYS A 155 0.78 -0.88 -10.71
N LEU A 156 0.40 -0.04 -9.74
CA LEU A 156 -0.98 0.32 -9.43
C LEU A 156 -1.22 1.71 -10.02
N VAL A 157 -2.18 1.83 -10.93
CA VAL A 157 -2.36 3.03 -11.79
C VAL A 157 -3.41 4.01 -11.24
N ASN A 158 -3.98 3.72 -10.08
CA ASN A 158 -4.93 4.62 -9.43
C ASN A 158 -4.16 5.65 -8.63
N GLY A 159 -4.17 6.91 -9.09
CA GLY A 159 -3.65 8.02 -8.33
C GLY A 159 -4.51 8.29 -7.09
N PHE A 160 -3.91 8.86 -6.05
CA PHE A 160 -4.56 9.16 -4.77
C PHE A 160 -4.00 10.47 -4.19
N ASP A 161 -4.78 11.09 -3.30
CA ASP A 161 -4.39 12.33 -2.64
C ASP A 161 -4.05 12.09 -1.16
N ILE A 162 -2.98 12.74 -0.71
CA ILE A 162 -2.67 12.87 0.70
C ILE A 162 -3.15 14.23 1.17
N ASN A 163 -4.07 14.24 2.12
CA ASN A 163 -4.64 15.45 2.68
C ASN A 163 -3.96 15.82 4.01
N THR A 164 -3.85 17.12 4.29
CA THR A 164 -3.18 17.59 5.50
C THR A 164 -3.95 17.18 6.76
N ASN A 165 -3.25 16.60 7.74
CA ASN A 165 -3.80 16.11 9.01
C ASN A 165 -4.93 15.07 8.86
N GLN A 166 -4.91 14.31 7.77
CA GLN A 166 -5.84 13.21 7.51
C GLN A 166 -5.07 11.93 7.22
N THR A 167 -5.73 10.79 7.47
CA THR A 167 -5.24 9.47 7.07
C THR A 167 -5.98 9.05 5.79
N THR A 168 -5.23 8.87 4.71
CA THR A 168 -5.71 8.21 3.49
C THR A 168 -5.49 6.71 3.68
N GLU A 169 -6.55 5.91 3.54
CA GLU A 169 -6.49 4.46 3.68
C GLU A 169 -6.64 3.81 2.30
N LEU A 170 -5.64 3.00 1.93
CA LEU A 170 -5.63 2.23 0.69
C LEU A 170 -5.68 0.74 1.01
N ILE A 171 -6.64 0.05 0.42
CA ILE A 171 -6.75 -1.41 0.47
C ILE A 171 -6.20 -1.94 -0.85
N LEU A 172 -5.15 -2.75 -0.77
CA LEU A 172 -4.60 -3.50 -1.90
C LEU A 172 -5.35 -4.82 -1.99
N ASP A 173 -6.28 -4.88 -2.92
CA ASP A 173 -7.09 -6.05 -3.24
C ASP A 173 -6.36 -6.91 -4.28
N PHE A 174 -5.70 -7.96 -3.79
CA PHE A 174 -4.98 -8.91 -4.60
C PHE A 174 -5.96 -9.96 -5.13
N ASP A 175 -5.93 -10.29 -6.41
CA ASP A 175 -6.75 -11.36 -6.96
C ASP A 175 -5.86 -12.54 -7.30
N ALA A 176 -5.60 -13.44 -6.35
CA ALA A 176 -4.68 -14.54 -6.65
C ALA A 176 -5.28 -15.56 -7.63
N SER A 177 -6.60 -15.64 -7.76
CA SER A 177 -7.25 -16.49 -8.77
C SER A 177 -6.87 -16.08 -10.19
N LYS A 178 -6.73 -14.78 -10.43
CA LYS A 178 -6.27 -14.21 -11.71
C LYS A 178 -4.76 -14.05 -11.79
N SER A 179 -4.06 -14.11 -10.66
CA SER A 179 -2.62 -13.88 -10.61
C SER A 179 -1.79 -15.14 -10.79
N VAL A 180 -2.31 -16.31 -10.39
CA VAL A 180 -1.61 -17.59 -10.55
C VAL A 180 -1.89 -18.14 -11.95
N VAL A 181 -0.83 -18.37 -12.72
CA VAL A 181 -0.94 -18.90 -14.09
C VAL A 181 -0.09 -20.16 -14.23
N GLU A 182 -0.76 -21.29 -14.49
CA GLU A 182 -0.12 -22.53 -14.89
C GLU A 182 0.18 -22.51 -16.40
N ALA A 183 1.45 -22.59 -16.77
CA ALA A 183 1.86 -22.72 -18.17
C ALA A 183 1.68 -24.18 -18.61
N GLY A 184 0.50 -24.51 -19.13
CA GLY A 184 0.03 -25.89 -19.33
C GLY A 184 0.86 -26.84 -20.21
N SER A 185 1.98 -26.42 -20.80
CA SER A 185 2.90 -27.32 -21.53
C SER A 185 4.29 -27.45 -20.91
N SER A 186 4.62 -26.64 -19.90
CA SER A 186 5.97 -26.57 -19.33
C SER A 186 6.02 -26.84 -17.83
N GLU A 187 4.91 -27.23 -17.19
CA GLU A 187 4.78 -27.41 -15.72
C GLU A 187 5.26 -26.18 -14.91
N GLN A 188 5.38 -25.03 -15.57
CA GLN A 188 5.87 -23.79 -14.96
C GLN A 188 4.70 -22.99 -14.42
N TRP A 189 4.85 -22.50 -13.20
CA TRP A 189 3.88 -21.65 -12.56
C TRP A 189 4.40 -20.22 -12.49
N HIS A 190 3.54 -19.28 -12.87
CA HIS A 190 3.88 -17.87 -12.89
C HIS A 190 2.97 -17.08 -11.96
N LEU A 191 3.56 -16.10 -11.27
CA LEU A 191 2.81 -15.05 -10.62
C LEU A 191 2.74 -13.83 -11.55
N LYS A 192 1.53 -13.47 -11.96
CA LYS A 192 1.19 -12.25 -12.69
C LYS A 192 0.22 -11.42 -11.84
N PRO A 193 0.73 -10.65 -10.85
CA PRO A 193 -0.12 -9.99 -9.88
C PRO A 193 -1.17 -9.10 -10.53
N THR A 194 -2.43 -9.39 -10.25
CA THR A 194 -3.59 -8.57 -10.55
C THR A 194 -4.04 -7.96 -9.24
N ILE A 195 -3.80 -6.66 -9.07
CA ILE A 195 -4.03 -5.95 -7.81
C ILE A 195 -4.78 -4.67 -8.10
N LYS A 196 -5.84 -4.42 -7.33
CA LYS A 196 -6.57 -3.15 -7.33
C LYS A 196 -6.21 -2.37 -6.06
N ALA A 197 -6.01 -1.07 -6.18
CA ALA A 197 -5.90 -0.19 -5.03
C ALA A 197 -7.25 0.52 -4.83
N LEU A 198 -7.87 0.31 -3.69
CA LEU A 198 -9.16 0.86 -3.32
C LEU A 198 -8.97 1.94 -2.26
N ASP A 199 -9.45 3.15 -2.53
CA ASP A 199 -9.51 4.25 -1.56
C ASP A 199 -10.84 4.17 -0.80
N THR A 200 -10.78 4.03 0.53
CA THR A 200 -11.97 3.86 1.37
C THR A 200 -12.87 5.10 1.41
N LEU A 201 -12.39 6.28 1.00
CA LEU A 201 -13.25 7.45 0.82
C LEU A 201 -14.18 7.33 -0.39
N THR A 202 -13.84 6.44 -1.33
CA THR A 202 -14.59 6.22 -2.57
C THR A 202 -15.19 4.82 -2.69
N ALA A 203 -14.90 3.94 -1.72
CA ALA A 203 -15.39 2.57 -1.67
C ALA A 203 -16.35 2.39 -0.48
N ALA A 204 -17.33 1.49 -0.64
CA ALA A 204 -18.21 1.06 0.44
C ALA A 204 -17.91 -0.39 0.79
N ILE A 205 -17.95 -0.71 2.09
CA ILE A 205 -17.88 -2.09 2.58
C ILE A 205 -19.32 -2.60 2.70
N VAL A 206 -19.57 -3.80 2.20
CA VAL A 206 -20.84 -4.51 2.35
C VAL A 206 -20.54 -5.82 3.05
N ASP A 207 -21.19 -6.07 4.18
CA ASP A 207 -21.09 -7.29 4.96
C ASP A 207 -22.48 -7.94 5.16
N GLY A 208 -22.49 -9.26 5.34
CA GLY A 208 -23.71 -10.03 5.54
C GLY A 208 -23.44 -11.52 5.66
N THR A 209 -24.47 -12.30 5.97
CA THR A 209 -24.40 -13.76 6.00
C THR A 209 -25.42 -14.35 5.02
N VAL A 210 -25.07 -15.48 4.41
CA VAL A 210 -26.01 -16.26 3.59
C VAL A 210 -26.56 -17.38 4.48
N THR A 211 -27.89 -17.49 4.53
CA THR A 211 -28.59 -18.52 5.32
C THR A 211 -29.60 -19.25 4.46
N GLU A 212 -29.82 -20.53 4.73
CA GLU A 212 -30.97 -21.24 4.18
C GLU A 212 -32.22 -21.01 5.03
N GLU A 213 -33.35 -20.75 4.36
CA GLU A 213 -34.66 -20.62 4.99
C GLU A 213 -35.30 -22.00 5.24
N VAL A 214 -34.59 -22.90 5.93
CA VAL A 214 -35.15 -24.20 6.35
C VAL A 214 -34.83 -24.46 7.82
N ASN A 215 -35.86 -24.39 8.67
CA ASN A 215 -35.88 -24.87 10.07
C ASN A 215 -34.66 -24.49 10.93
N GLY A 216 -34.43 -23.18 11.07
CA GLY A 216 -33.36 -22.61 11.88
C GLY A 216 -32.22 -22.17 10.97
N ALA A 217 -32.11 -20.86 10.76
CA ALA A 217 -31.15 -20.22 9.88
C ALA A 217 -29.72 -20.71 10.15
N ALA A 218 -29.30 -21.73 9.42
CA ALA A 218 -27.92 -22.18 9.40
C ALA A 218 -27.18 -21.30 8.39
N ASN A 219 -26.02 -20.79 8.80
CA ASN A 219 -25.12 -20.14 7.86
C ASN A 219 -24.68 -21.17 6.83
N LEU A 220 -24.73 -20.79 5.56
CA LEU A 220 -24.15 -21.58 4.49
C LEU A 220 -22.65 -21.29 4.39
N GLU A 221 -21.84 -22.35 4.51
CA GLU A 221 -20.40 -22.28 4.29
C GLU A 221 -20.07 -22.53 2.81
N GLY A 222 -18.99 -21.90 2.32
CA GLY A 222 -18.50 -22.09 0.95
C GLY A 222 -19.39 -21.48 -0.14
N VAL A 223 -20.29 -20.56 0.20
CA VAL A 223 -21.10 -19.83 -0.78
C VAL A 223 -20.31 -18.68 -1.36
N MET A 224 -20.18 -18.67 -2.68
CA MET A 224 -19.64 -17.53 -3.41
C MET A 224 -20.68 -16.42 -3.54
N VAL A 225 -20.34 -15.23 -3.05
CA VAL A 225 -21.16 -14.01 -3.14
C VAL A 225 -20.42 -13.01 -4.02
N SER A 226 -21.10 -12.35 -4.96
CA SER A 226 -20.50 -11.31 -5.79
C SER A 226 -21.32 -10.02 -5.77
N ALA A 227 -20.61 -8.89 -5.72
CA ALA A 227 -21.19 -7.57 -5.91
C ALA A 227 -20.97 -7.15 -7.38
N GLN A 228 -22.06 -6.85 -8.08
CA GLN A 228 -22.05 -6.56 -9.51
C GLN A 228 -22.67 -5.19 -9.79
N ILE A 229 -22.06 -4.45 -10.71
CA ILE A 229 -22.69 -3.24 -11.28
C ILE A 229 -23.34 -3.64 -12.59
N TYR A 230 -24.61 -3.28 -12.72
CA TYR A 230 -25.36 -3.42 -13.96
C TYR A 230 -25.37 -2.10 -14.74
N ASN A 231 -24.89 -2.11 -15.97
CA ASN A 231 -24.96 -1.01 -16.91
C ASN A 231 -26.01 -1.30 -17.99
N ALA A 232 -27.18 -0.68 -17.87
CA ALA A 232 -28.28 -0.85 -18.81
C ALA A 232 -27.96 -0.34 -20.24
N ASP A 233 -27.00 0.59 -20.36
CA ASP A 233 -26.67 1.27 -21.62
C ASP A 233 -25.57 0.56 -22.42
N ALA A 234 -24.95 -0.49 -21.85
CA ALA A 234 -23.93 -1.25 -22.55
C ALA A 234 -24.50 -1.94 -23.80
N GLN A 235 -23.78 -1.81 -24.91
CA GLN A 235 -24.22 -2.23 -26.24
C GLN A 235 -24.12 -3.74 -26.45
N LEU A 236 -23.23 -4.41 -25.72
CA LEU A 236 -23.07 -5.86 -25.71
C LEU A 236 -23.60 -6.41 -24.39
N GLU A 237 -24.33 -7.53 -24.44
CA GLU A 237 -24.88 -8.18 -23.23
C GLU A 237 -23.78 -8.60 -22.24
N GLU A 238 -22.60 -8.97 -22.74
CA GLU A 238 -21.44 -9.35 -21.90
C GLU A 238 -20.84 -8.18 -21.10
N ASP A 239 -21.06 -6.94 -21.55
CA ASP A 239 -20.55 -5.72 -20.89
C ASP A 239 -21.57 -5.11 -19.92
N LYS A 240 -22.80 -5.63 -19.88
CA LYS A 240 -23.86 -5.11 -19.01
C LYS A 240 -23.62 -5.40 -17.53
N VAL A 241 -22.82 -6.42 -17.22
CA VAL A 241 -22.56 -6.83 -15.84
C VAL A 241 -21.06 -6.80 -15.60
N THR A 242 -20.62 -6.00 -14.63
CA THR A 242 -19.23 -6.01 -14.18
C THR A 242 -19.17 -6.41 -12.72
N ILE A 243 -18.45 -7.50 -12.43
CA ILE A 243 -18.16 -7.95 -11.07
C ILE A 243 -17.17 -6.97 -10.43
N GLN A 244 -17.58 -6.32 -9.35
CA GLN A 244 -16.78 -5.36 -8.61
C GLN A 244 -15.99 -6.04 -7.49
N ALA A 245 -16.66 -6.92 -6.76
CA ALA A 245 -16.10 -7.72 -5.67
C ALA A 245 -16.72 -9.12 -5.70
N THR A 246 -15.99 -10.10 -5.20
CA THR A 246 -16.48 -11.46 -4.95
C THR A 246 -15.95 -11.88 -3.59
N THR A 247 -16.59 -12.85 -2.94
CA THR A 247 -16.16 -13.42 -1.67
C THR A 247 -16.68 -14.84 -1.57
#